data_AF-A0AAP0HWJ6-F1
#
_entry.id   AF-A0AAP0HWJ6-F1
#
_cell.length_a   1.000
_cell.length_b   1.000
_cell.length_c   1.000
_cell.angle_alpha   90.00
_cell.angle_beta   90.00
_cell.angle_gamma   90.00
#
_symmetry.space_group_name_H-M   'P 1'
#
loop_
_entity.id
_entity.type
_entity.pdbx_description
1 polymer ?
#
loop_
_entity_poly.entity_id
_entity_poly.type
_entity_poly.pdbx_seq_one_letter_code
_entity_poly.pdbx_strand_id
1 'polypeptide(L)'
;MNSINVFLSETSLQHVAAIHPPSIGGPEKVKSFILLVLQGALLTNERRMQRKMTDTDECGLCGNDNETLEHALRDCVLANLVWKGVFGL
;
A
#
# COMPACT_ATOMS: atom_id res chain seq x y z
N MET A 1 25.60 -0.95 0.01
CA MET A 1 24.29 -0.27 0.00
C MET A 1 23.48 -0.85 -1.15
N ASN A 2 22.53 -1.73 -0.84
CA ASN A 2 21.32 -2.03 -1.63
C ASN A 2 20.73 -3.37 -1.12
N SER A 3 20.02 -3.27 0.00
CA SER A 3 19.23 -4.36 0.57
C SER A 3 17.76 -3.98 0.45
N ILE A 4 17.24 -3.89 -0.78
CA ILE A 4 15.80 -3.72 -1.02
C ILE A 4 15.25 -4.77 -2.02
N ASN A 5 16.10 -5.53 -2.71
CA ASN A 5 15.67 -6.53 -3.69
C ASN A 5 15.62 -7.97 -3.14
N VAL A 6 15.00 -8.20 -1.98
CA VAL A 6 14.81 -9.57 -1.43
C VAL A 6 13.33 -9.94 -1.26
N PHE A 7 12.38 -9.20 -1.85
CA PHE A 7 10.96 -9.55 -1.70
C PHE A 7 10.30 -10.18 -2.93
N LEU A 8 11.01 -10.34 -4.06
CA LEU A 8 10.39 -10.90 -5.27
C LEU A 8 11.36 -11.84 -6.00
N SER A 9 11.63 -13.03 -5.44
CA SER A 9 12.17 -14.15 -6.22
C SER A 9 11.36 -15.42 -5.96
N GLU A 10 10.53 -15.77 -6.93
CA GLU A 10 10.25 -17.15 -7.39
C GLU A 10 9.64 -18.18 -6.43
N THR A 11 9.04 -17.78 -5.32
CA THR A 11 8.09 -18.64 -4.55
C THR A 11 6.63 -18.30 -4.87
N SER A 12 6.39 -18.09 -6.16
CA SER A 12 5.13 -17.63 -6.75
C SER A 12 4.02 -18.69 -6.60
N LEU A 13 2.87 -18.25 -6.08
CA LEU A 13 1.54 -18.88 -6.12
C LEU A 13 1.13 -19.92 -5.06
N GLN A 14 2.02 -20.60 -4.35
CA GLN A 14 1.58 -21.68 -3.42
C GLN A 14 1.60 -21.33 -1.92
N HIS A 15 2.40 -20.37 -1.48
CA HIS A 15 2.57 -20.06 -0.04
C HIS A 15 1.69 -18.92 0.51
N VAL A 16 1.08 -18.09 -0.35
CA VAL A 16 0.25 -16.97 0.13
C VAL A 16 -1.08 -17.45 0.71
N ALA A 17 -1.57 -18.62 0.28
CA ALA A 17 -2.81 -19.21 0.79
C ALA A 17 -2.69 -19.82 2.20
N ALA A 18 -1.48 -20.05 2.70
CA ALA A 18 -1.21 -20.76 3.96
C ALA A 18 -0.76 -19.84 5.10
N ILE A 19 -0.67 -18.53 4.88
CA ILE A 19 -0.55 -17.58 5.98
C ILE A 19 -1.94 -17.47 6.58
N HIS A 20 -2.21 -18.22 7.64
CA HIS A 20 -3.28 -17.83 8.57
C HIS A 20 -3.06 -16.34 8.85
N PRO A 21 -4.02 -15.46 8.52
CA PRO A 21 -3.82 -14.04 8.75
C PRO A 21 -3.44 -13.91 10.23
N PRO A 22 -2.33 -13.23 10.58
CA PRO A 22 -2.05 -12.94 11.97
C PRO A 22 -3.33 -12.37 12.57
N SER A 23 -3.69 -12.76 13.79
CA SER A 23 -4.87 -12.23 14.47
C SER A 23 -4.64 -10.76 14.78
N ILE A 24 -4.79 -9.92 13.75
CA ILE A 24 -4.72 -8.48 13.83
C ILE A 24 -5.91 -8.08 14.70
N GLY A 25 -5.64 -7.69 15.93
CA GLY A 25 -6.66 -7.13 16.82
C GLY A 25 -7.22 -5.82 16.25
N GLY A 26 -8.44 -5.47 16.65
CA GLY A 26 -9.06 -4.20 16.29
C GLY A 26 -10.24 -4.32 15.33
N PRO A 27 -10.73 -3.18 14.81
CA PRO A 27 -11.93 -3.14 13.99
C PRO A 27 -11.77 -3.92 12.68
N GLU A 28 -12.84 -4.60 12.24
CA GLU A 28 -12.79 -5.44 11.04
C GLU A 28 -12.35 -4.69 9.79
N LYS A 29 -12.76 -3.42 9.65
CA LYS A 29 -12.34 -2.56 8.54
C LYS A 29 -10.83 -2.37 8.47
N VAL A 30 -10.15 -2.26 9.62
CA VAL A 30 -8.70 -2.10 9.70
C VAL A 30 -8.01 -3.38 9.26
N LYS A 31 -8.53 -4.54 9.66
CA LYS A 31 -7.99 -5.85 9.23
C LYS A 31 -8.12 -6.04 7.73
N SER A 32 -9.30 -5.78 7.14
CA SER A 32 -9.50 -5.88 5.70
C SER A 32 -8.58 -4.95 4.93
N PHE A 33 -8.42 -3.71 5.42
CA PHE A 33 -7.48 -2.76 4.84
C PHE A 33 -6.03 -3.27 4.87
N ILE A 34 -5.54 -3.74 6.02
CA ILE A 34 -4.19 -4.30 6.15
C ILE A 34 -4.01 -5.50 5.22
N LEU A 35 -5.00 -6.39 5.11
CA LEU A 35 -4.94 -7.53 4.20
C LEU A 35 -4.76 -7.08 2.74
N LEU A 36 -5.52 -6.07 2.30
CA LEU A 36 -5.36 -5.50 0.97
C LEU A 36 -3.97 -4.89 0.76
N VAL A 37 -3.43 -4.19 1.76
CA VAL A 37 -2.08 -3.61 1.69
C VAL A 37 -1.02 -4.72 1.56
N LEU A 38 -1.09 -5.76 2.38
CA LEU A 38 -0.14 -6.89 2.35
C LEU A 38 -0.17 -7.65 1.02
N GLN A 39 -1.35 -7.74 0.39
CA GLN A 39 -1.52 -8.35 -0.92
C GLN A 39 -1.17 -7.40 -2.07
N GLY A 40 -0.84 -6.14 -1.78
CA GLY A 40 -0.72 -5.08 -2.77
C GLY A 40 -2.03 -4.82 -3.51
N ALA A 41 -3.18 -5.25 -3.00
CA ALA A 41 -4.46 -5.18 -3.69
C ALA A 41 -5.22 -3.85 -3.52
N LEU A 42 -4.63 -2.87 -2.82
CA LEU A 42 -5.24 -1.55 -2.64
C LEU A 42 -5.38 -0.83 -3.99
N LEU A 43 -6.54 -0.22 -4.24
CA LEU A 43 -6.86 0.40 -5.53
C LEU A 43 -6.30 1.82 -5.63
N THR A 44 -4.98 1.95 -5.73
CA THR A 44 -4.30 3.24 -5.94
C THR A 44 -4.56 3.79 -7.35
N ASN A 45 -4.30 5.07 -7.61
CA ASN A 45 -4.49 5.64 -8.95
C ASN A 45 -3.58 5.01 -10.01
N GLU A 46 -2.36 4.60 -9.66
CA GLU A 46 -1.51 3.79 -10.53
C GLU A 46 -2.24 2.51 -11.00
N ARG A 47 -2.85 1.77 -10.07
CA ARG A 47 -3.61 0.55 -10.41
C ARG A 47 -4.90 0.85 -11.15
N ARG A 48 -5.57 1.97 -10.87
CA ARG A 48 -6.74 2.41 -11.64
C ARG A 48 -6.36 2.73 -13.08
N MET A 49 -5.23 3.40 -13.30
CA MET A 49 -4.74 3.74 -14.63
C MET A 49 -4.34 2.47 -15.41
N GLN A 50 -3.66 1.51 -14.76
CA GLN A 50 -3.36 0.20 -15.34
C GLN A 50 -4.63 -0.56 -15.77
N ARG A 51 -5.73 -0.40 -15.02
CA ARG A 51 -7.05 -0.96 -15.35
C ARG A 51 -7.87 -0.10 -16.31
N LYS A 52 -7.33 1.03 -16.80
CA LYS A 52 -8.01 1.98 -17.69
C LYS A 52 -9.29 2.57 -17.07
N MET A 53 -9.28 2.81 -15.76
CA MET A 53 -10.40 3.39 -15.01
C MET A 53 -10.23 4.89 -14.73
N THR A 54 -9.05 5.43 -14.99
CA THR A 54 -8.68 6.85 -14.84
C THR A 54 -7.63 7.18 -15.91
N ASP A 55 -7.56 8.45 -16.27
CA ASP A 55 -6.61 8.96 -17.26
C ASP A 55 -5.27 9.38 -16.62
N THR A 56 -5.24 9.56 -15.30
CA THR A 56 -4.03 9.95 -14.55
C THR A 56 -3.83 9.01 -13.37
N ASP A 57 -2.55 8.74 -13.07
CA ASP A 57 -2.14 8.05 -11.86
C ASP A 57 -1.65 9.00 -10.76
N GLU A 58 -1.73 10.31 -10.97
CA GLU A 58 -1.36 11.32 -9.99
C GLU A 58 -2.08 11.14 -8.65
N CYS A 59 -1.36 11.41 -7.57
CA CYS A 59 -1.87 11.35 -6.21
C CYS A 59 -2.96 12.39 -5.98
N GLY A 60 -4.17 11.94 -5.64
CA GLY A 60 -5.30 12.83 -5.37
C GLY A 60 -5.14 13.68 -4.10
N LEU A 61 -4.13 13.40 -3.28
CA LEU A 61 -3.83 14.15 -2.07
C LEU A 61 -2.79 15.25 -2.33
N CYS A 62 -1.61 14.90 -2.82
CA CYS A 62 -0.51 15.86 -2.97
C CYS A 62 -0.39 16.45 -4.38
N GLY A 63 -0.90 15.78 -5.41
CA GLY A 63 -0.79 16.19 -6.82
C GLY A 63 0.63 16.18 -7.41
N ASN A 64 1.63 15.70 -6.67
CA ASN A 64 3.05 15.88 -7.04
C ASN A 64 3.73 14.62 -7.58
N ASP A 65 3.20 13.43 -7.29
CA ASP A 65 3.74 12.14 -7.71
C ASP A 65 2.58 11.17 -8.02
N ASN A 66 2.91 10.03 -8.63
CA ASN A 66 1.97 8.96 -8.90
C ASN A 66 1.52 8.31 -7.58
N GLU A 67 0.23 8.00 -7.45
CA GLU A 67 -0.33 7.30 -6.32
C GLU A 67 0.00 5.80 -6.40
N THR A 68 1.16 5.43 -5.83
CA THR A 68 1.52 4.04 -5.54
C THR A 68 1.10 3.67 -4.12
N LEU A 69 1.24 2.39 -3.74
CA LEU A 69 0.96 1.92 -2.38
C LEU A 69 1.86 2.61 -1.36
N GLU A 70 3.16 2.70 -1.64
CA GLU A 70 4.16 3.34 -0.80
C GLU A 70 3.89 4.84 -0.66
N HIS A 71 3.56 5.50 -1.77
CA HIS A 71 3.21 6.91 -1.76
C HIS A 71 1.97 7.17 -0.91
N ALA A 72 0.87 6.47 -1.17
CA ALA A 72 -0.39 6.66 -0.45
C ALA A 72 -0.27 6.41 1.06
N LEU A 73 0.56 5.44 1.48
CA LEU A 73 0.69 5.07 2.89
C LEU A 73 1.79 5.80 3.64
N ARG A 74 2.87 6.23 2.98
CA ARG A 74 4.08 6.72 3.67
C ARG A 74 4.71 7.95 3.03
N ASP A 75 4.93 7.93 1.72
CA ASP A 75 5.81 8.92 1.07
C ASP A 75 5.06 10.20 0.67
N CYS A 76 3.73 10.17 0.58
CA CYS A 76 2.91 11.35 0.37
C CYS A 76 3.16 12.36 1.50
N VAL A 77 3.50 13.61 1.14
CA VAL A 77 3.73 14.69 2.10
C VAL A 77 2.52 14.89 3.03
N LEU A 78 1.29 14.78 2.51
CA LEU A 78 0.09 14.91 3.33
C LEU A 78 -0.14 13.69 4.23
N ALA A 79 0.13 12.47 3.75
CA ALA A 79 0.07 11.28 4.60
C ALA A 79 1.11 11.36 5.73
N ASN A 80 2.33 11.83 5.41
CA ASN A 80 3.39 12.04 6.37
C ASN A 80 2.96 13.00 7.48
N LEU A 81 2.33 14.14 7.14
CA LEU A 81 1.81 15.08 8.14
C LEU A 81 0.81 14.43 9.11
N VAL A 82 -0.06 13.54 8.62
CA VAL A 82 -0.97 12.77 9.50
C VAL A 82 -0.19 11.88 10.45
N TRP A 83 0.81 11.14 9.95
CA TRP A 83 1.63 10.28 10.80
C TRP A 83 2.41 11.05 11.85
N LYS A 84 2.97 12.21 11.50
CA LYS A 84 3.61 13.10 12.46
C LYS A 84 2.64 13.61 13.52
N GLY A 85 1.41 13.94 13.13
CA GLY A 85 0.37 14.35 14.07
C GLY A 85 -0.06 13.25 15.04
N VAL A 86 -0.09 12.00 14.60
CA VAL A 86 -0.50 10.84 15.41
C VAL A 86 0.64 10.31 16.29
N PHE A 87 1.85 10.23 15.75
CA PHE A 87 2.99 9.56 16.39
C PHE A 87 4.10 10.50 16.88
N GLY A 88 4.08 11.79 16.51
CA GLY A 88 5.09 12.77 16.92
C GLY A 88 6.49 12.53 16.35
N LEU A 89 6.60 11.79 15.24
CA LEU A 89 7.86 11.46 14.55
C LEU A 89 8.37 12.58 13.63
#